data_AF-A0A373QDN0-F1
#
_entry.id   AF-A0A373QDN0-F1
#
_cell.length_a   1.000
_cell.length_b   1.000
_cell.length_c   1.000
_cell.angle_alpha   90.00
_cell.angle_beta   90.00
_cell.angle_gamma   90.00
#
_symmetry.space_group_name_H-M   'P 1'
#
loop_
_entity.id
_entity.type
_entity.pdbx_description
1 polymer ?
#
loop_
_entity_poly.entity_id
_entity_poly.type
_entity_poly.pdbx_seq_one_letter_code
_entity_poly.pdbx_strand_id
1 'polypeptide(L)'
;MKINDKNALDVLKKEFSDLGPEIIDNFRRKYQQHVDEAVEDEFFCGIHRAICAMMEANVDDKKIIDLLIKYWDLKPSDAKEYFESSKNMESN
;
A
#
# COMPACT_ATOMS: atom_id res chain seq x y z
N MET A 1 -5.39 20.46 0.14
CA MET A 1 -4.39 20.90 1.13
C MET A 1 -3.34 19.81 1.18
N LYS A 2 -2.19 19.98 0.52
CA LYS A 2 -1.09 19.01 0.59
C LYS A 2 -0.31 19.32 1.85
N ILE A 3 -0.46 18.51 2.90
CA ILE A 3 0.50 18.53 3.99
C ILE A 3 1.79 18.03 3.35
N ASN A 4 2.77 18.92 3.22
CA ASN A 4 4.07 18.61 2.67
C ASN A 4 4.81 17.86 3.79
N ASP A 5 4.98 16.54 3.68
CA ASP A 5 5.46 15.66 4.76
C ASP A 5 6.81 16.07 5.36
N LYS A 6 7.61 16.84 4.60
CA LYS A 6 8.83 17.50 5.11
C LYS A 6 8.59 18.44 6.29
N ASN A 7 7.38 18.99 6.44
CA ASN A 7 7.04 19.98 7.46
C ASN A 7 6.62 19.34 8.80
N ALA A 8 6.08 18.11 8.79
CA ALA A 8 5.60 17.45 10.01
C ALA A 8 6.77 16.99 10.91
N LEU A 9 7.85 16.47 10.31
CA LEU A 9 9.04 16.03 11.05
C LEU A 9 9.82 17.21 11.66
N ASP A 10 9.84 18.36 10.99
CA ASP A 10 10.52 19.56 11.48
C ASP A 10 9.75 20.21 12.64
N VAL A 11 8.42 20.17 12.60
CA VAL A 11 7.55 20.59 13.72
C VAL A 11 7.76 19.67 14.93
N LEU A 12 7.78 18.34 14.72
CA LEU A 12 7.99 17.37 15.79
C LEU A 12 9.40 17.46 16.41
N LYS A 13 10.45 17.63 15.60
CA LYS A 13 11.82 17.85 16.12
C LYS A 13 11.93 19.09 17.00
N LYS A 14 11.13 20.11 16.71
CA LYS A 14 11.09 21.36 17.48
C LYS A 14 10.29 21.21 18.76
N GLU A 15 9.19 20.46 18.76
CA GLU A 15 8.38 20.20 19.95
C GLU A 15 9.01 19.19 20.91
N PHE A 16 9.84 18.28 20.39
CA PHE A 16 10.52 17.24 21.17
C PHE A 16 12.03 17.43 21.24
N SER A 17 12.54 18.65 21.01
CA SER A 17 13.99 18.97 21.04
C SER A 17 14.64 18.69 22.40
N ASP A 18 13.83 18.64 23.45
CA ASP A 18 14.25 18.38 24.82
C ASP A 18 14.36 16.87 25.12
N LEU A 19 13.88 16.01 24.21
CA LEU A 19 14.08 14.55 24.27
C LEU A 19 15.37 14.16 23.56
N GLY A 20 16.09 13.18 24.13
CA GLY A 20 17.36 12.72 23.57
C GLY A 20 17.25 12.19 22.14
N PRO A 21 18.31 12.30 21.32
CA PRO A 21 18.30 11.97 19.89
C PRO A 21 17.87 10.53 19.58
N GLU A 22 18.15 9.59 20.49
CA GLU A 22 17.75 8.18 20.35
C GLU A 22 16.23 7.97 20.38
N ILE A 23 15.50 8.76 21.20
CA ILE A 23 14.04 8.70 21.29
C ILE A 23 13.42 9.24 20.01
N ILE A 24 13.91 10.39 19.52
CA ILE A 24 13.46 11.02 18.28
C ILE A 24 13.69 10.09 17.08
N ASP A 25 14.84 9.42 17.02
CA ASP A 25 15.16 8.50 15.92
C ASP A 25 14.33 7.20 15.96
N ASN A 26 13.99 6.70 17.16
CA ASN A 26 13.09 5.54 17.29
C ASN A 26 11.66 5.88 16.85
N PHE A 27 11.16 7.07 17.22
CA PHE A 27 9.86 7.58 16.73
C PHE A 27 9.85 7.78 15.23
N ARG A 28 10.90 8.37 14.65
CA ARG A 28 11.01 8.54 13.19
C ARG A 28 10.95 7.20 12.48
N ARG A 29 11.66 6.19 12.98
CA ARG A 29 11.67 4.84 12.40
C ARG A 29 10.30 4.18 12.45
N LYS A 30 9.60 4.25 13.60
CA LYS A 30 8.24 3.72 13.74
C LYS A 30 7.23 4.46 12.86
N TYR A 31 7.34 5.78 12.77
CA TYR A 31 6.48 6.58 11.91
C TYR A 31 6.72 6.24 10.43
N GLN A 32 7.98 6.11 10.02
CA GLN A 32 8.33 5.69 8.67
C GLN A 32 7.78 4.28 8.37
N GLN A 33 7.94 3.33 9.29
CA GLN A 33 7.35 1.99 9.19
C GLN A 33 5.82 2.04 9.04
N HIS A 34 5.12 2.86 9.83
CA HIS A 34 3.67 2.99 9.72
C HIS A 34 3.20 3.67 8.44
N VAL A 35 3.97 4.62 7.91
CA VAL A 35 3.67 5.24 6.60
C VAL A 35 3.90 4.24 5.48
N ASP A 36 4.98 3.46 5.54
CA ASP A 36 5.29 2.43 4.56
C ASP A 36 4.22 1.32 4.60
N GLU A 37 3.80 0.86 5.80
CA GLU A 37 2.71 -0.10 6.01
C GLU A 37 1.36 0.42 5.48
N ALA A 38 0.99 1.68 5.77
CA ALA A 38 -0.27 2.26 5.31
C ALA A 38 -0.33 2.43 3.78
N VAL A 39 0.81 2.73 3.14
CA VAL A 39 0.92 2.84 1.68
C VAL A 39 0.85 1.45 1.02
N GLU A 40 1.51 0.45 1.61
CA GLU A 40 1.43 -0.94 1.15
C GLU A 40 0.01 -1.51 1.31
N ASP A 41 -0.67 -1.22 2.42
CA ASP A 41 -2.06 -1.62 2.67
C ASP A 41 -3.02 -0.98 1.67
N GLU A 42 -2.86 0.31 1.36
CA GLU A 42 -3.71 1.00 0.37
C GLU A 42 -3.47 0.48 -1.04
N PHE A 43 -2.21 0.18 -1.40
CA PHE A 43 -1.85 -0.43 -2.69
C PHE A 43 -2.47 -1.83 -2.85
N PHE A 44 -2.35 -2.68 -1.82
CA PHE A 44 -2.95 -4.01 -1.79
C PHE A 44 -4.49 -3.95 -1.85
N CYS A 45 -5.11 -3.08 -1.05
CA CYS A 45 -6.56 -2.87 -1.06
C CYS A 45 -7.05 -2.37 -2.42
N GLY A 46 -6.27 -1.54 -3.11
CA GLY A 46 -6.60 -1.06 -4.45
C GLY A 46 -6.60 -2.17 -5.49
N ILE A 47 -5.57 -3.03 -5.50
CA ILE A 47 -5.48 -4.18 -6.41
C ILE A 47 -6.62 -5.17 -6.14
N HIS A 48 -6.85 -5.54 -4.88
CA HIS A 48 -7.90 -6.48 -4.50
C HIS A 48 -9.29 -6.00 -4.94
N ARG A 49 -9.67 -4.75 -4.62
CA ARG A 49 -10.95 -4.18 -5.05
C ARG A 49 -11.11 -4.15 -6.57
N ALA A 50 -10.05 -3.84 -7.30
CA ALA A 50 -10.07 -3.85 -8.76
C ALA A 50 -10.30 -5.26 -9.31
N ILE A 51 -9.66 -6.27 -8.73
CA ILE A 51 -9.87 -7.68 -9.08
C ILE A 51 -11.33 -8.08 -8.84
N CYS A 52 -11.88 -7.81 -7.64
CA CYS A 52 -13.27 -8.15 -7.33
C CYS A 52 -14.25 -7.46 -8.30
N ALA A 53 -14.07 -6.16 -8.57
CA ALA A 53 -14.91 -5.43 -9.52
C ALA A 53 -14.85 -6.01 -10.94
N MET A 54 -13.67 -6.44 -11.39
CA MET A 54 -13.51 -7.08 -12.70
C MET A 54 -14.13 -8.48 -12.76
N MET A 55 -14.04 -9.25 -11.67
CA MET A 55 -14.70 -10.55 -11.54
C MET A 55 -16.23 -10.42 -11.54
N GLU A 56 -16.79 -9.47 -10.77
CA GLU A 56 -18.23 -9.16 -10.77
C GLU A 56 -18.73 -8.75 -12.17
N ALA A 57 -17.89 -8.05 -12.94
CA ALA A 57 -18.17 -7.67 -14.32
C ALA A 57 -17.98 -8.83 -15.34
N ASN A 58 -17.69 -10.05 -14.89
CA ASN A 58 -17.38 -11.22 -15.73
C ASN A 58 -16.25 -10.98 -16.75
N VAL A 59 -15.23 -10.20 -16.36
CA VAL A 59 -14.00 -10.09 -17.14
C VAL A 59 -13.24 -11.42 -17.03
N ASP A 60 -12.77 -11.94 -18.16
CA ASP A 60 -12.00 -13.17 -18.22
C ASP A 60 -10.75 -13.12 -17.31
N ASP A 61 -10.49 -14.20 -16.56
CA ASP A 61 -9.38 -14.30 -15.59
C ASP A 61 -8.03 -13.91 -16.19
N LYS A 62 -7.72 -14.38 -17.42
CA LYS A 62 -6.48 -14.03 -18.11
C LYS A 62 -6.44 -12.54 -18.42
N LYS A 63 -7.58 -11.97 -18.81
CA LYS A 63 -7.68 -10.53 -19.09
C LYS A 63 -7.47 -9.69 -17.82
N ILE A 64 -7.95 -10.14 -16.67
CA ILE A 64 -7.70 -9.48 -15.37
C ILE A 64 -6.20 -9.46 -15.07
N ILE A 65 -5.53 -10.61 -15.19
CA ILE A 65 -4.09 -10.73 -14.96
C ILE A 65 -3.29 -9.81 -15.92
N ASP A 66 -3.65 -9.78 -17.21
CA ASP A 66 -3.00 -8.90 -18.18
C ASP A 66 -3.19 -7.40 -17.83
N LEU A 67 -4.34 -7.02 -17.27
CA LEU A 67 -4.62 -5.65 -16.85
C LEU A 67 -3.80 -5.25 -15.61
N LEU A 68 -3.63 -6.17 -14.66
CA LEU A 68 -2.78 -5.97 -13.49
C LEU A 68 -1.32 -5.76 -13.90
N ILE A 69 -0.78 -6.60 -14.79
CA ILE A 69 0.58 -6.44 -15.34
C ILE A 69 0.70 -5.07 -16.03
N LYS A 70 -0.27 -4.70 -16.87
CA LYS A 70 -0.21 -3.47 -17.68
C LYS A 70 -0.30 -2.18 -16.87
N TYR A 71 -1.21 -2.12 -15.90
CA TYR A 71 -1.57 -0.86 -15.24
C TYR A 71 -1.01 -0.71 -13.82
N TRP A 72 -0.61 -1.82 -13.19
CA TRP A 72 0.10 -1.81 -11.90
C TRP A 72 1.59 -2.19 -12.02
N ASP A 73 2.09 -2.44 -13.24
CA ASP A 73 3.49 -2.83 -13.52
C ASP A 73 3.95 -4.06 -12.72
N LEU A 74 3.01 -4.97 -12.45
CA LEU A 74 3.28 -6.19 -11.69
C LEU A 74 4.02 -7.20 -12.56
N LYS A 75 4.91 -7.99 -11.94
CA LYS A 75 5.46 -9.17 -12.61
C LYS A 75 4.35 -10.19 -12.85
N PRO A 76 4.46 -11.02 -13.89
CA PRO A 76 3.46 -12.05 -14.18
C PRO A 76 3.23 -13.05 -13.03
N SER A 77 4.23 -13.32 -12.20
CA SER A 77 4.08 -14.13 -10.98
C SER A 77 3.19 -13.44 -9.95
N ASP A 78 3.48 -12.18 -9.68
CA ASP A 78 2.86 -11.40 -8.61
C ASP A 78 1.40 -11.09 -8.99
N ALA A 79 1.15 -10.74 -10.26
CA ALA A 79 -0.20 -10.55 -10.77
C ALA A 79 -1.09 -11.79 -10.62
N LYS A 80 -0.52 -12.99 -10.83
CA LYS A 80 -1.24 -14.26 -10.59
C LYS A 80 -1.49 -14.48 -9.11
N GLU A 81 -0.50 -14.24 -8.27
CA GLU A 81 -0.65 -14.39 -6.81
C GLU A 81 -1.73 -13.48 -6.23
N TYR A 82 -1.78 -12.21 -6.65
CA TYR A 82 -2.83 -11.29 -6.21
C TYR A 82 -4.22 -11.69 -6.71
N PHE A 83 -4.31 -12.16 -7.95
CA PHE A 83 -5.56 -12.67 -8.53
C PHE A 83 -6.09 -13.88 -7.74
N GLU A 84 -5.26 -14.90 -7.55
CA GLU A 84 -5.66 -16.13 -6.82
C GLU A 84 -6.00 -15.83 -5.36
N SER A 85 -5.20 -15.00 -4.69
CA SER A 85 -5.47 -14.57 -3.32
C SER A 85 -6.85 -13.90 -3.19
N SER A 86 -7.19 -13.01 -4.12
CA SER A 86 -8.49 -12.33 -4.13
C SER A 86 -9.65 -13.28 -4.42
N LYS A 87 -9.48 -14.18 -5.40
CA LYS A 87 -10.49 -15.18 -5.77
C LYS A 87 -10.80 -16.17 -4.64
N ASN A 88 -9.79 -16.54 -3.87
CA ASN A 88 -9.93 -17.43 -2.72
C ASN A 88 -10.60 -16.73 -1.51
N MET A 89 -10.45 -15.41 -1.37
CA MET A 89 -11.14 -14.63 -0.34
C MET A 89 -12.65 -14.51 -0.61
N GLU A 90 -13.07 -14.38 -1.86
CA GLU A 90 -14.50 -14.34 -2.26
C GLU A 90 -15.20 -15.71 -2.20
N SER A 91 -14.44 -16.80 -2.13
CA SER A 91 -14.98 -18.17 -2.12
C SER A 91 -15.27 -18.73 -0.71
N ASN A 92 -14.99 -17.94 0.35
CA ASN A 92 -15.26 -18.27 1.76
C ASN A 92 -16.48 -17.49 2.29
#